data_AF-A0A1F9NPD8-F1
#
_entry.id   AF-A0A1F9NPD8-F1
#
_cell.length_a   1.000
_cell.length_b   1.000
_cell.length_c   1.000
_cell.angle_alpha   90.00
_cell.angle_beta   90.00
_cell.angle_gamma   90.00
#
_symmetry.space_group_name_H-M   'P 1'
#
loop_
_entity.id
_entity.type
_entity.pdbx_description
1 polymer ?
#
loop_
_entity_poly.entity_id
_entity_poly.type
_entity_poly.pdbx_seq_one_letter_code
_entity_poly.pdbx_strand_id
1 'polypeptide(L)'
;MTTESKNHKRTTSLGDLGELLALKALVDNGFERIVNLNDDKRNHQFADIYAEKNNKAIVISVKTRNKYQKKKDTDEKLKLNENYNLLYENGSRKIEYVKQKYNAEPYWMAIQLDRYTFSIFIGSVEELNGKKSISMKKCEKGVLGKCIVENQRHYFDYSYFGNQKE
;
A
#
# COMPACT_ATOMS: atom_id res chain seq x y z
N MET A 1 12.84 -1.46 25.96
CA MET A 1 12.05 -2.05 24.85
C MET A 1 13.00 -2.80 23.94
N THR A 2 12.74 -4.07 23.65
CA THR A 2 13.53 -4.90 22.73
C THR A 2 13.48 -4.34 21.30
N THR A 3 14.53 -4.57 20.51
CA THR A 3 14.69 -4.11 19.13
C THR A 3 13.54 -4.59 18.23
N GLU A 4 13.06 -5.82 18.46
CA GLU A 4 11.89 -6.40 17.76
C GLU A 4 10.58 -5.63 18.02
N SER A 5 10.34 -5.21 19.27
CA SER A 5 9.16 -4.42 19.65
C SER A 5 9.17 -3.04 18.97
N LYS A 6 10.34 -2.43 18.80
CA LYS A 6 10.49 -1.15 18.09
C LYS A 6 10.24 -1.28 16.59
N ASN A 7 10.79 -2.32 15.94
CA ASN A 7 10.58 -2.56 14.51
C ASN A 7 9.12 -2.88 14.17
N HIS A 8 8.43 -3.63 15.05
CA HIS A 8 7.01 -3.90 14.88
C HIS A 8 6.18 -2.61 14.95
N LYS A 9 6.36 -1.79 16.00
CA LYS A 9 5.68 -0.49 16.14
C LYS A 9 5.90 0.44 14.95
N ARG A 10 7.14 0.55 14.45
CA ARG A 10 7.45 1.36 13.27
C ARG A 10 6.68 0.87 12.04
N THR A 11 6.65 -0.45 11.82
CA THR A 11 5.97 -1.04 10.65
C THR A 11 4.46 -0.82 10.73
N THR A 12 3.87 -0.94 11.93
CA THR A 12 2.46 -0.61 12.16
C THR A 12 2.18 0.85 11.87
N SER A 13 2.94 1.78 12.47
CA SER A 13 2.74 3.22 12.24
C SER A 13 2.93 3.63 10.77
N LEU A 14 3.83 2.96 10.04
CA LEU A 14 4.00 3.18 8.60
C LEU A 14 2.78 2.69 7.80
N GLY A 15 2.18 1.58 8.23
CA GLY A 15 0.91 1.07 7.70
C GLY A 15 -0.22 2.08 7.91
N ASP A 16 -0.43 2.51 9.16
CA ASP A 16 -1.47 3.47 9.54
C ASP A 16 -1.35 4.79 8.76
N LEU A 17 -0.13 5.33 8.65
CA LEU A 17 0.14 6.53 7.86
C LEU A 17 -0.22 6.34 6.38
N GLY A 18 0.10 5.17 5.85
CA GLY A 18 -0.27 4.81 4.50
C GLY A 18 -1.77 4.72 4.27
N GLU A 19 -2.52 4.14 5.20
CA GLU A 19 -3.98 4.09 5.11
C GLU A 19 -4.58 5.50 5.09
N LEU A 20 -4.07 6.42 5.91
CA LEU A 20 -4.47 7.84 5.87
C LEU A 20 -4.17 8.50 4.51
N LEU A 21 -2.98 8.26 3.95
CA LEU A 21 -2.61 8.76 2.62
C LEU A 21 -3.50 8.16 1.52
N ALA A 22 -3.87 6.89 1.64
CA ALA A 22 -4.77 6.22 0.70
C ALA A 22 -6.17 6.85 0.72
N LEU A 23 -6.75 7.05 1.92
CA LEU A 23 -8.05 7.69 2.07
C LEU A 23 -8.08 9.07 1.43
N LYS A 24 -7.06 9.90 1.70
CA LYS A 24 -6.95 11.22 1.08
C LYS A 24 -6.86 11.13 -0.45
N ALA A 25 -6.00 10.24 -0.96
CA ALA A 25 -5.82 10.08 -2.41
C ALA A 25 -7.10 9.63 -3.11
N LEU A 26 -7.91 8.78 -2.46
CA LEU A 26 -9.22 8.37 -2.97
C LEU A 26 -10.18 9.56 -3.05
N VAL A 27 -10.28 10.38 -2.00
CA VAL A 27 -11.09 11.62 -2.00
C VAL A 27 -10.65 12.55 -3.12
N ASP A 28 -9.35 12.85 -3.21
CA ASP A 28 -8.80 13.75 -4.24
C ASP A 28 -9.04 13.24 -5.67
N ASN A 29 -9.20 11.92 -5.85
CA ASN A 29 -9.46 11.28 -7.14
C ASN A 29 -10.95 10.98 -7.39
N GLY A 30 -11.86 11.58 -6.61
CA GLY A 30 -13.31 11.52 -6.82
C GLY A 30 -13.91 10.14 -6.55
N PHE A 31 -13.32 9.37 -5.64
CA PHE A 31 -14.01 8.21 -5.07
C PHE A 31 -15.03 8.68 -4.03
N GLU A 32 -16.11 7.92 -3.91
CA GLU A 32 -17.24 8.17 -3.02
C GLU A 32 -17.43 6.99 -2.06
N ARG A 33 -18.28 7.17 -1.04
CA ARG A 33 -18.60 6.15 -0.02
C ARG A 33 -17.35 5.43 0.51
N ILE A 34 -16.31 6.21 0.82
CA ILE A 34 -15.02 5.68 1.29
C ILE A 34 -15.16 5.28 2.76
N VAL A 35 -14.87 4.02 3.07
CA VAL A 35 -14.95 3.45 4.42
C VAL A 35 -13.64 2.73 4.75
N ASN A 36 -13.04 3.08 5.88
CA ASN A 36 -11.94 2.30 6.45
C ASN A 36 -12.51 1.06 7.13
N LEU A 37 -12.23 -0.13 6.58
CA LEU A 37 -12.76 -1.39 7.09
C LEU A 37 -12.09 -1.82 8.40
N ASN A 38 -10.91 -1.28 8.70
CA ASN A 38 -10.19 -1.58 9.94
C ASN A 38 -10.79 -0.88 11.17
N ASP A 39 -11.65 0.14 10.98
CA ASP A 39 -12.33 0.84 12.08
C ASP A 39 -13.47 0.00 12.70
N ASP A 40 -14.19 -0.78 11.87
CA ASP A 40 -15.25 -1.69 12.33
C ASP A 40 -14.69 -2.97 12.95
N LYS A 41 -13.68 -3.56 12.33
CA LYS A 41 -12.99 -4.76 12.85
C LYS A 41 -11.55 -4.77 12.37
N ARG A 42 -10.62 -4.55 13.31
CA ARG A 42 -9.19 -4.69 13.05
C ARG A 42 -8.85 -6.05 12.42
N ASN A 43 -7.94 -6.02 11.45
CA ASN A 43 -7.51 -7.18 10.66
C ASN A 43 -8.62 -7.74 9.76
N HIS A 44 -9.28 -6.86 9.01
CA HIS A 44 -10.22 -7.28 7.99
C HIS A 44 -9.50 -8.18 6.96
N GLN A 45 -10.14 -9.27 6.54
CA GLN A 45 -9.48 -10.22 5.65
C GLN A 45 -9.18 -9.53 4.31
N PHE A 46 -7.89 -9.39 3.98
CA PHE A 46 -7.35 -8.88 2.71
C PHE A 46 -7.59 -7.38 2.40
N ALA A 47 -8.72 -6.79 2.73
CA ALA A 47 -9.05 -5.41 2.39
C ALA A 47 -8.96 -4.46 3.59
N ASP A 48 -8.43 -3.26 3.37
CA ASP A 48 -8.29 -2.19 4.35
C ASP A 48 -9.37 -1.11 4.12
N ILE A 49 -9.74 -0.85 2.86
CA ILE A 49 -10.67 0.23 2.49
C ILE A 49 -11.75 -0.28 1.53
N TYR A 50 -12.99 0.18 1.71
CA TYR A 50 -14.06 0.11 0.71
C TYR A 50 -14.23 1.50 0.07
N ALA A 51 -14.48 1.56 -1.22
CA ALA A 51 -14.80 2.80 -1.92
C ALA A 51 -15.65 2.53 -3.16
N GLU A 52 -16.33 3.57 -3.65
CA GLU A 52 -17.07 3.52 -4.91
C GLU A 52 -16.55 4.56 -5.90
N LYS A 53 -16.61 4.24 -7.18
CA LYS A 53 -16.34 5.19 -8.26
C LYS A 53 -17.14 4.81 -9.50
N ASN A 54 -17.86 5.78 -10.08
CA ASN A 54 -18.68 5.56 -11.26
C ASN A 54 -19.65 4.36 -11.10
N ASN A 55 -20.34 4.28 -9.96
CA ASN A 55 -21.23 3.17 -9.59
C ASN A 55 -20.58 1.78 -9.51
N LYS A 56 -19.25 1.70 -9.41
CA LYS A 56 -18.52 0.47 -9.14
C LYS A 56 -17.96 0.48 -7.72
N ALA A 57 -18.30 -0.54 -6.95
CA ALA A 57 -17.73 -0.80 -5.65
C ALA A 57 -16.37 -1.50 -5.77
N ILE A 58 -15.39 -1.02 -5.02
CA ILE A 58 -14.06 -1.62 -4.93
C ILE A 58 -13.66 -1.83 -3.46
N VAL A 59 -12.87 -2.87 -3.21
CA VAL A 59 -12.23 -3.15 -1.93
C VAL A 59 -10.73 -3.20 -2.11
N ILE A 60 -10.00 -2.42 -1.31
CA ILE A 60 -8.60 -2.08 -1.55
C ILE A 60 -7.75 -2.63 -0.42
N SER A 61 -6.67 -3.35 -0.76
CA SER A 61 -5.58 -3.60 0.18
C SER A 61 -4.47 -2.57 0.01
N VAL A 62 -4.10 -1.89 1.09
CA VAL A 62 -3.04 -0.89 1.12
C VAL A 62 -1.71 -1.54 1.49
N LYS A 63 -0.64 -1.17 0.77
CA LYS A 63 0.73 -1.61 1.02
C LYS A 63 1.67 -0.42 1.00
N THR A 64 2.14 -0.07 2.20
CA THR A 64 3.01 1.09 2.41
C THR A 64 4.40 0.64 2.74
N ARG A 65 5.39 1.10 1.98
CA ARG A 65 6.79 0.73 2.17
C ARG A 65 7.72 1.88 1.80
N ASN A 66 8.91 1.85 2.37
CA ASN A 66 10.01 2.69 1.93
C ASN A 66 10.35 2.33 0.46
N LYS A 67 10.50 3.36 -0.37
CA LYS A 67 10.83 3.29 -1.81
C LYS A 67 12.14 2.54 -2.04
N TYR A 68 13.13 2.81 -1.19
CA TYR A 68 14.46 2.20 -1.29
C TYR A 68 14.69 1.16 -0.18
N GLN A 69 15.48 0.15 -0.52
CA GLN A 69 16.00 -0.84 0.43
C GLN A 69 16.97 -0.18 1.41
N LYS A 70 17.29 -0.86 2.51
CA LYS A 70 18.35 -0.41 3.43
C LYS A 70 19.67 -0.36 2.65
N LYS A 71 20.29 0.82 2.58
CA LYS A 71 21.60 0.99 1.96
C LYS A 71 22.62 0.17 2.75
N LYS A 72 23.24 -0.81 2.11
CA LYS A 72 24.43 -1.47 2.66
C LYS A 72 25.64 -0.57 2.45
N ASP A 73 26.65 -0.67 3.30
CA ASP A 73 27.84 0.19 3.17
C ASP A 73 28.58 -0.05 1.83
N THR A 74 28.34 -1.20 1.18
CA THR A 74 28.84 -1.57 -0.15
C THR A 74 28.01 -1.02 -1.31
N ASP A 75 26.84 -0.42 -1.06
CA ASP A 75 25.95 0.04 -2.12
C ASP A 75 26.38 1.43 -2.63
N GLU A 76 26.78 1.51 -3.89
CA GLU A 76 27.06 2.79 -4.55
C GLU A 76 25.79 3.64 -4.76
N LYS A 77 24.64 2.98 -4.91
CA LYS A 77 23.33 3.61 -5.20
C LYS A 77 22.21 3.00 -4.38
N LEU A 78 21.17 3.79 -4.12
CA LEU A 78 19.96 3.30 -3.47
C LEU A 78 19.22 2.32 -4.40
N LYS A 79 18.99 1.09 -3.92
CA LYS A 79 18.24 0.06 -4.65
C LYS A 79 16.74 0.18 -4.37
N LEU A 80 15.92 0.14 -5.42
CA LEU A 80 14.45 0.16 -5.29
C LEU A 80 13.95 -1.06 -4.51
N ASN A 81 12.93 -0.86 -3.69
CA ASN A 81 12.14 -1.94 -3.12
C ASN A 81 11.12 -2.41 -4.18
N GLU A 82 11.51 -3.40 -4.97
CA GLU A 82 10.87 -3.69 -6.26
C GLU A 82 9.54 -4.44 -6.17
N ASN A 83 9.26 -5.13 -5.05
CA ASN A 83 8.10 -6.02 -4.94
C ASN A 83 7.40 -5.86 -3.60
N TYR A 84 6.13 -5.43 -3.64
CA TYR A 84 5.31 -5.34 -2.44
C TYR A 84 4.38 -6.55 -2.36
N ASN A 85 4.58 -7.39 -1.35
CA ASN A 85 3.75 -8.58 -1.16
C ASN A 85 2.32 -8.17 -0.81
N LEU A 86 1.37 -8.62 -1.61
CA LEU A 86 -0.05 -8.34 -1.47
C LEU A 86 -0.79 -9.57 -0.90
N LEU A 87 -0.49 -10.75 -1.45
CA LEU A 87 -1.14 -12.00 -1.13
C LEU A 87 -0.17 -12.96 -0.44
N TYR A 88 -0.60 -13.54 0.66
CA TYR A 88 0.07 -14.63 1.36
C TYR A 88 -0.65 -15.95 1.06
N GLU A 89 -0.34 -17.01 1.82
CA GLU A 89 -1.10 -18.27 1.74
C GLU A 89 -2.61 -18.02 1.86
N ASN A 90 -3.39 -18.77 1.07
CA ASN A 90 -4.85 -18.61 0.91
C ASN A 90 -5.31 -17.26 0.32
N GLY A 91 -4.43 -16.52 -0.35
CA GLY A 91 -4.75 -15.23 -0.98
C GLY A 91 -5.99 -15.26 -1.87
N SER A 92 -6.12 -16.25 -2.75
CA SER A 92 -7.29 -16.39 -3.64
C SER A 92 -8.61 -16.55 -2.88
N ARG A 93 -8.61 -17.31 -1.77
CA ARG A 93 -9.80 -17.50 -0.93
C ARG A 93 -10.20 -16.21 -0.21
N LYS A 94 -9.21 -15.42 0.24
CA LYS A 94 -9.47 -14.12 0.89
C LYS A 94 -10.02 -13.10 -0.11
N ILE A 95 -9.48 -13.07 -1.34
CA ILE A 95 -10.01 -12.25 -2.43
C ILE A 95 -11.46 -12.61 -2.71
N GLU A 96 -11.76 -13.91 -2.85
CA GLU A 96 -13.11 -14.37 -3.13
C GLU A 96 -14.08 -14.04 -1.99
N TYR A 97 -13.63 -14.18 -0.74
CA TYR A 97 -14.42 -13.77 0.43
C TYR A 97 -14.79 -12.29 0.40
N VAL A 98 -13.84 -11.38 0.11
CA VAL A 98 -14.16 -9.95 0.07
C VAL A 98 -15.04 -9.58 -1.11
N LYS A 99 -14.86 -10.23 -2.28
CA LYS A 99 -15.73 -10.04 -3.43
C LYS A 99 -17.18 -10.35 -3.08
N GLN A 100 -17.42 -11.49 -2.44
CA GLN A 100 -18.76 -11.93 -2.07
C GLN A 100 -19.35 -11.08 -0.93
N LYS A 101 -18.55 -10.79 0.10
CA LYS A 101 -19.03 -10.03 1.27
C LYS A 101 -19.42 -8.60 0.91
N TYR A 102 -18.66 -7.95 0.03
CA TYR A 102 -18.83 -6.54 -0.31
C TYR A 102 -19.47 -6.30 -1.68
N ASN A 103 -19.69 -7.35 -2.47
CA ASN A 103 -20.10 -7.25 -3.88
C ASN A 103 -19.23 -6.23 -4.65
N ALA A 104 -17.91 -6.30 -4.45
CA ALA A 104 -16.95 -5.29 -4.87
C ALA A 104 -15.73 -5.89 -5.56
N GLU A 105 -15.16 -5.16 -6.52
CA GLU A 105 -13.94 -5.58 -7.21
C GLU A 105 -12.70 -5.41 -6.30
N PRO A 106 -11.78 -6.38 -6.24
CA PRO A 106 -10.60 -6.30 -5.40
C PRO A 106 -9.50 -5.48 -6.09
N TYR A 107 -8.98 -4.50 -5.36
CA TYR A 107 -7.93 -3.58 -5.77
C TYR A 107 -6.79 -3.59 -4.76
N TRP A 108 -5.67 -3.03 -5.18
CA TRP A 108 -4.51 -2.75 -4.35
C TRP A 108 -4.12 -1.28 -4.47
N MET A 109 -3.53 -0.76 -3.40
CA MET A 109 -2.82 0.51 -3.40
C MET A 109 -1.41 0.30 -2.87
N ALA A 110 -0.42 0.73 -3.63
CA ALA A 110 0.98 0.73 -3.23
C ALA A 110 1.42 2.16 -2.96
N ILE A 111 1.89 2.42 -1.74
CA ILE A 111 2.38 3.71 -1.29
C ILE A 111 3.88 3.60 -1.11
N GLN A 112 4.63 4.28 -1.96
CA GLN A 112 6.07 4.37 -1.88
C GLN A 112 6.44 5.65 -1.14
N LEU A 113 7.12 5.52 -0.02
CA LEU A 113 7.62 6.66 0.76
C LEU A 113 9.14 6.77 0.59
N ASP A 114 9.64 7.97 0.33
CA ASP A 114 11.03 8.29 0.56
C ASP A 114 11.16 9.41 1.59
N ARG A 115 12.37 9.95 1.75
CA ARG A 115 12.66 10.94 2.79
C ARG A 115 11.79 12.20 2.70
N TYR A 116 11.36 12.59 1.51
CA TYR A 116 10.69 13.88 1.29
C TYR A 116 9.35 13.76 0.58
N THR A 117 9.17 12.67 -0.17
CA THR A 117 8.05 12.52 -1.07
C THR A 117 7.40 11.15 -0.94
N PHE A 118 6.20 11.06 -1.49
CA PHE A 118 5.51 9.80 -1.66
C PHE A 118 4.82 9.73 -3.02
N SER A 119 4.67 8.50 -3.50
CA SER A 119 3.88 8.19 -4.68
C SER A 119 2.86 7.10 -4.34
N ILE A 120 1.69 7.18 -4.96
CA ILE A 120 0.60 6.23 -4.77
C ILE A 120 0.20 5.66 -6.11
N PHE A 121 0.24 4.34 -6.19
CA PHE A 121 -0.21 3.57 -7.33
C PHE A 121 -1.45 2.77 -6.93
N ILE A 122 -2.44 2.72 -7.79
CA ILE A 122 -3.67 1.94 -7.61
C ILE A 122 -3.87 1.00 -8.79
N GLY A 123 -4.36 -0.21 -8.53
CA GLY A 123 -4.71 -1.16 -9.57
C GLY A 123 -5.64 -2.27 -9.09
N SER A 124 -6.28 -2.97 -10.02
CA SER A 124 -7.07 -4.16 -9.74
C SER A 124 -6.18 -5.36 -9.39
N VAL A 125 -6.71 -6.33 -8.66
CA VAL A 125 -5.98 -7.58 -8.43
C VAL A 125 -5.86 -8.40 -9.71
N GLU A 126 -6.80 -8.26 -10.64
CA GLU A 126 -6.83 -8.99 -11.90
C GLU A 126 -5.60 -8.68 -12.77
N GLU A 127 -5.16 -7.41 -12.84
CA GLU A 127 -3.98 -7.02 -13.61
C GLU A 127 -2.65 -7.58 -13.07
N LEU A 128 -2.64 -8.16 -11.85
CA LEU A 128 -1.49 -8.91 -11.34
C LEU A 128 -1.33 -10.27 -12.03
N ASN A 129 -2.33 -10.76 -12.76
CA ASN A 129 -2.32 -12.01 -13.52
C ASN A 129 -1.78 -13.20 -12.71
N GLY A 130 -2.40 -13.44 -11.54
CA GLY A 130 -2.03 -14.52 -10.61
C GLY A 130 -0.79 -14.26 -9.75
N LYS A 131 -0.07 -13.14 -9.94
CA LYS A 131 1.05 -12.77 -9.09
C LYS A 131 0.59 -12.32 -7.71
N LYS A 132 1.40 -12.66 -6.71
CA LYS A 132 1.14 -12.35 -5.29
C LYS A 132 1.77 -11.04 -4.81
N SER A 133 2.52 -10.36 -5.69
CA SER A 133 3.25 -9.13 -5.38
C SER A 133 3.04 -8.07 -6.45
N ILE A 134 3.07 -6.81 -6.02
CA ILE A 134 2.99 -5.62 -6.86
C ILE A 134 4.41 -5.25 -7.26
N SER A 135 4.67 -5.16 -8.57
CA SER A 135 6.01 -4.81 -9.08
C SER A 135 6.16 -3.30 -9.21
N MET A 136 6.89 -2.68 -8.30
CA MET A 136 7.08 -1.23 -8.28
C MET A 136 7.83 -0.71 -9.50
N LYS A 137 8.75 -1.50 -10.05
CA LYS A 137 9.44 -1.16 -11.30
C LYS A 137 8.47 -1.10 -12.50
N LYS A 138 7.40 -1.90 -12.50
CA LYS A 138 6.36 -1.82 -13.53
C LYS A 138 5.42 -0.63 -13.28
N CYS A 139 5.09 -0.36 -12.02
CA CYS A 139 4.30 0.80 -11.62
C CYS A 139 4.98 2.13 -12.02
N GLU A 140 6.27 2.31 -11.70
CA GLU A 140 7.06 3.50 -12.07
C GLU A 140 7.18 3.69 -13.59
N LYS A 141 7.01 2.60 -14.37
CA LYS A 141 6.99 2.64 -15.84
C LYS A 141 5.58 2.81 -16.45
N GLY A 142 4.53 2.89 -15.63
CA GLY A 142 3.15 2.95 -16.09
C GLY A 142 2.62 1.67 -16.74
N VAL A 143 3.27 0.52 -16.50
CA VAL A 143 2.91 -0.79 -17.09
C VAL A 143 1.95 -1.58 -16.19
N LEU A 144 1.92 -1.28 -14.89
CA LEU A 144 1.08 -1.95 -13.90
C LEU A 144 0.43 -0.91 -12.98
N GLY A 145 -0.90 -0.95 -12.90
CA GLY A 145 -1.71 0.04 -12.22
C GLY A 145 -1.54 1.45 -12.77
N LYS A 146 -2.15 2.40 -12.08
CA LYS A 146 -2.11 3.82 -12.37
C LYS A 146 -1.47 4.59 -11.22
N CYS A 147 -0.56 5.50 -11.54
CA CYS A 147 -0.09 6.51 -10.60
C CYS A 147 -1.20 7.56 -10.38
N ILE A 148 -1.65 7.73 -9.14
CA ILE A 148 -2.68 8.72 -8.77
C ILE A 148 -2.14 9.84 -7.89
N VAL A 149 -0.94 9.66 -7.34
CA VAL A 149 -0.15 10.69 -6.66
C VAL A 149 1.31 10.43 -7.01
N GLU A 150 2.01 11.44 -7.53
CA GLU A 150 3.40 11.30 -7.96
C GLU A 150 4.31 12.27 -7.21
N ASN A 151 5.30 11.72 -6.50
CA ASN A 151 6.36 12.46 -5.80
C ASN A 151 5.84 13.64 -4.97
N GLN A 152 4.66 13.50 -4.37
CA GLN A 152 4.07 14.55 -3.56
C GLN A 152 4.87 14.70 -2.28
N ARG A 153 5.18 15.94 -1.92
CA ARG A 153 5.92 16.22 -0.69
C ARG A 153 5.10 15.83 0.55
N HIS A 154 5.76 15.19 1.50
CA HIS A 154 5.24 15.04 2.85
C HIS A 154 6.06 15.87 3.85
N TYR A 155 5.48 16.10 5.02
CA TYR A 155 6.04 16.96 6.06
C TYR A 155 6.17 16.25 7.42
N PHE A 156 5.95 14.94 7.47
CA PHE A 156 6.11 14.18 8.70
C PHE A 156 7.58 13.84 8.95
N ASP A 157 7.94 13.57 10.21
CA ASP A 157 9.28 13.18 10.57
C ASP A 157 9.62 11.78 10.04
N TYR A 158 10.28 11.74 8.88
CA TYR A 158 10.69 10.49 8.25
C TYR A 158 11.80 9.75 9.01
N SER A 159 12.52 10.39 9.94
CA SER A 159 13.63 9.75 10.66
C SER A 159 13.18 8.53 11.47
N TYR A 160 11.92 8.55 11.92
CA TYR A 160 11.28 7.42 12.59
C TYR A 160 10.91 6.27 11.62
N PHE A 161 10.51 6.60 10.38
CA PHE A 161 10.01 5.64 9.39
C PHE A 161 11.10 5.06 8.47
N GLY A 162 12.23 5.74 8.36
CA GLY A 162 13.36 5.31 7.55
C GLY A 162 13.95 3.96 7.99
N ASN A 163 14.66 3.32 7.06
CA ASN A 163 15.42 2.11 7.35
C ASN A 163 16.58 2.46 8.29
N GLN A 164 16.42 2.22 9.59
CA GLN A 164 17.46 2.56 10.56
C GLN A 164 18.67 1.59 10.48
N LYS A 165 19.88 2.12 10.70
CA LYS A 165 21.06 1.30 11.00
C LYS A 165 20.82 0.63 12.36
N GLU A 166 21.13 -0.66 12.44
CA GLU A 166 21.14 -1.37 13.73
C GLU A 166 22.45 -1.07 14.43
#